data_AF-A0A9P7RYL7-F1
#
_entry.id   AF-A0A9P7RYL7-F1
#
_cell.length_a   1.000
_cell.length_b   1.000
_cell.length_c   1.000
_cell.angle_alpha   90.00
_cell.angle_beta   90.00
_cell.angle_gamma   90.00
#
_symmetry.space_group_name_H-M   'P 1'
#
loop_
_entity.id
_entity.type
_entity.pdbx_description
1 polymer ?
#
loop_
_entity_poly.entity_id
_entity_poly.type
_entity_poly.pdbx_seq_one_letter_code
_entity_poly.pdbx_strand_id
1 'polypeptide(L)'
;MANYKRLARSGRDWSNYELKAYNITFAFHAPDKFFPTPDPSLDLVDPAILISPSHVINNPALSDVAVEYLSYLRRTRLMEDSFVIDFTAKTLKLLGYNERCTTIATHYNIPLTIAGDGKCAAPADVCLIHNSNFVLLVLIEDSFLTLRNDSAAQVIAAAIAAFQLNSGKREDHTLQPLDTMTILA
;
A
#
# COMPACT_ATOMS: atom_id res chain seq x y z
N MET A 1 -3.15 8.83 35.08
CA MET A 1 -3.17 7.70 34.12
C MET A 1 -4.24 7.99 33.09
N ALA A 2 -3.88 8.06 31.81
CA ALA A 2 -4.87 8.30 30.76
C ALA A 2 -5.67 7.01 30.48
N ASN A 3 -6.99 7.06 30.66
CA ASN A 3 -7.89 5.95 30.34
C ASN A 3 -8.17 5.95 28.83
N TYR A 4 -7.31 5.28 28.06
CA TYR A 4 -7.55 5.07 26.63
C TYR A 4 -8.69 4.05 26.45
N LYS A 5 -9.78 4.46 25.82
CA LYS A 5 -10.90 3.57 25.50
C LYS A 5 -10.61 2.86 24.18
N ARG A 6 -10.66 1.53 24.19
CA ARG A 6 -10.59 0.72 22.97
C ARG A 6 -11.96 0.75 22.30
N LEU A 7 -12.06 1.50 21.22
CA LEU A 7 -13.28 1.61 20.42
C LEU A 7 -13.06 0.95 19.06
N ALA A 8 -14.13 0.36 18.53
CA ALA A 8 -14.17 -0.07 17.15
C ALA A 8 -14.22 1.18 16.25
N ARG A 9 -13.23 1.31 15.37
CA ARG A 9 -13.10 2.42 14.42
C ARG A 9 -12.59 1.88 13.10
N SER A 10 -13.06 2.50 12.01
CA SER A 10 -12.49 2.29 10.68
C SER A 10 -11.00 2.60 10.72
N GLY A 11 -10.19 1.83 9.98
CA GLY A 11 -8.75 2.04 9.89
C GLY A 11 -8.38 3.46 9.43
N ARG A 12 -9.22 4.09 8.60
CA ARG A 12 -9.05 5.50 8.19
C ARG A 12 -9.14 6.48 9.36
N ASP A 13 -9.89 6.14 10.40
CA ASP A 13 -10.07 6.98 11.58
C ASP A 13 -9.01 6.70 12.66
N TRP A 14 -8.12 5.73 12.43
CA TRP A 14 -7.04 5.44 13.37
C TRP A 14 -6.03 6.57 13.39
N SER A 15 -5.53 6.80 14.59
CA SER A 15 -4.52 7.79 14.92
C SER A 15 -3.57 7.23 15.97
N ASN A 16 -2.64 8.06 16.41
CA ASN A 16 -1.79 7.76 17.56
C ASN A 16 -2.58 7.39 18.84
N TYR A 17 -3.86 7.77 18.94
CA TYR A 17 -4.71 7.35 20.05
C TYR A 17 -4.96 5.84 20.04
N GLU A 18 -5.36 5.28 18.89
CA GLU A 18 -5.62 3.86 18.73
C GLU A 18 -4.35 3.04 18.97
N LEU A 19 -3.22 3.48 18.42
CA LEU A 19 -1.92 2.84 18.68
C LEU A 19 -1.63 2.76 20.18
N LYS A 20 -1.82 3.85 20.93
CA LYS A 20 -1.67 3.85 22.40
C LYS A 20 -2.71 2.98 23.11
N ALA A 21 -3.97 3.02 22.68
CA ALA A 21 -5.06 2.25 23.30
C ALA A 21 -4.87 0.74 23.16
N TYR A 22 -4.32 0.30 22.03
CA TYR A 22 -4.02 -1.11 21.74
C TYR A 22 -2.58 -1.51 22.09
N ASN A 23 -1.79 -0.59 22.66
CA ASN A 23 -0.38 -0.81 23.00
C ASN A 23 0.46 -1.27 21.80
N ILE A 24 0.21 -0.67 20.64
CA ILE A 24 0.93 -0.90 19.40
C ILE A 24 2.07 0.11 19.31
N THR A 25 3.28 -0.39 19.12
CA THR A 25 4.47 0.40 18.85
C THR A 25 5.01 0.05 17.47
N PHE A 26 5.61 1.02 16.78
CA PHE A 26 6.23 0.81 15.49
C PHE A 26 7.56 1.57 15.42
N ALA A 27 8.43 1.13 14.53
CA ALA A 27 9.71 1.75 14.26
C ALA A 27 9.87 1.96 12.76
N PHE A 28 10.38 3.13 12.39
CA PHE A 28 10.74 3.40 11.01
C PHE A 28 12.08 2.72 10.71
N HIS A 29 12.09 1.91 9.67
CA HIS A 29 13.31 1.32 9.12
C HIS A 29 13.63 1.99 7.80
N ALA A 30 14.91 2.30 7.60
CA ALA A 30 15.37 2.80 6.32
C ALA A 30 15.25 1.67 5.26
N PRO A 31 14.96 1.99 3.99
CA PRO A 31 14.74 0.98 2.96
C PRO A 31 15.88 -0.04 2.84
N ASP A 32 17.13 0.39 2.96
CA ASP A 32 18.35 -0.46 2.93
C ASP A 32 18.41 -1.48 4.08
N LYS A 33 17.76 -1.18 5.21
CA LYS A 33 17.67 -2.09 6.35
C LYS A 33 16.47 -3.02 6.26
N PHE A 34 15.40 -2.59 5.58
CA PHE A 34 14.17 -3.34 5.45
C PHE A 34 14.21 -4.32 4.27
N PHE A 35 14.83 -3.92 3.16
CA PHE A 35 15.07 -4.73 1.98
C PHE A 35 16.56 -5.08 1.89
N PRO A 36 17.01 -6.19 2.52
CA PRO A 36 18.43 -6.56 2.53
C PRO A 36 18.93 -7.11 1.19
N THR A 37 18.05 -7.29 0.21
CA THR A 37 18.38 -7.78 -1.13
C THR A 37 18.91 -6.64 -2.01
N PRO A 38 19.85 -6.92 -2.92
CA PRO A 38 20.33 -5.93 -3.89
C PRO A 38 19.17 -5.38 -4.72
N ASP A 39 19.32 -4.14 -5.20
CA ASP A 39 18.32 -3.47 -6.02
C ASP A 39 17.86 -4.40 -7.16
N PRO A 40 16.54 -4.55 -7.36
CA PRO A 40 16.03 -5.40 -8.42
C PRO A 40 16.54 -4.90 -9.78
N SER A 41 16.85 -5.84 -10.68
CA SER A 41 17.20 -5.48 -12.05
C SER A 41 16.03 -4.74 -12.69
N LEU A 42 16.34 -3.61 -13.35
CA LEU A 42 15.41 -2.82 -14.13
C LEU A 42 15.51 -3.13 -15.63
N ASP A 43 16.12 -4.27 -16.02
CA ASP A 43 16.31 -4.64 -17.43
C ASP A 43 14.99 -4.80 -18.21
N LEU A 44 13.88 -5.03 -17.50
CA LEU A 44 12.54 -5.13 -18.07
C LEU A 44 11.87 -3.76 -18.27
N VAL A 45 12.41 -2.70 -17.67
CA VAL A 45 11.90 -1.34 -17.79
C VAL A 45 12.51 -0.69 -19.03
N ASP A 46 11.67 -0.06 -19.86
CA ASP A 46 12.14 0.72 -20.99
C ASP A 46 13.20 1.73 -20.52
N PRO A 47 14.46 1.66 -21.02
CA PRO A 47 15.52 2.55 -20.59
C PRO A 47 15.14 4.03 -20.74
N ALA A 48 14.28 4.36 -21.71
CA ALA A 48 13.78 5.70 -21.92
C ALA A 48 13.05 6.24 -20.69
N ILE A 49 12.37 5.41 -19.90
CA ILE A 49 11.69 5.82 -18.66
C ILE A 49 12.72 6.30 -17.61
N LEU A 50 13.89 5.67 -17.57
CA LEU A 50 14.93 5.95 -16.58
C LEU A 50 15.77 7.17 -16.95
N ILE A 51 16.01 7.39 -18.24
CA ILE A 51 16.93 8.44 -18.73
C ILE A 51 16.21 9.68 -19.28
N SER A 52 14.96 9.57 -19.71
CA SER A 52 14.27 10.67 -20.37
C SER A 52 13.74 11.69 -19.36
N PRO A 53 13.96 13.00 -19.59
CA PRO A 53 13.32 14.01 -18.78
C PRO A 53 11.79 13.98 -18.97
N SER A 54 11.03 14.09 -17.89
CA SER A 54 9.56 14.06 -17.91
C SER A 54 8.89 15.18 -18.71
N HIS A 55 9.64 16.16 -19.25
CA HIS A 55 9.14 17.23 -20.11
C HIS A 55 9.24 16.93 -21.61
N VAL A 56 9.88 15.81 -22.00
CA VAL A 56 10.16 15.43 -23.40
C VAL A 56 9.16 14.37 -23.91
N ILE A 57 7.91 14.42 -23.44
CA ILE A 57 6.85 13.43 -23.75
C ILE A 57 6.50 13.40 -25.25
N ASN A 58 6.79 14.47 -25.99
CA ASN A 58 6.51 14.58 -27.44
C ASN A 58 7.62 14.02 -28.33
N ASN A 59 8.59 13.30 -27.79
CA ASN A 59 9.66 12.71 -28.59
C ASN A 59 9.15 11.45 -29.32
N PRO A 60 9.17 11.41 -30.67
CA PRO A 60 8.69 10.27 -31.44
C PRO A 60 9.52 8.99 -31.25
N ALA A 61 10.69 9.07 -30.59
CA ALA A 61 11.51 7.90 -30.25
C ALA A 61 11.04 7.17 -28.97
N LEU A 62 10.08 7.71 -28.23
CA LEU A 62 9.54 7.08 -27.03
C LEU A 62 8.50 6.02 -27.38
N SER A 63 8.51 4.91 -26.65
CA SER A 63 7.42 3.94 -26.70
C SER A 63 6.14 4.53 -26.10
N ASP A 64 4.98 4.03 -26.51
CA ASP A 64 3.69 4.45 -25.93
C ASP A 64 3.64 4.23 -24.41
N VAL A 65 4.26 3.14 -23.93
CA VAL A 65 4.38 2.83 -22.49
C VAL A 65 5.21 3.89 -21.76
N ALA A 66 6.33 4.32 -22.34
CA ALA A 66 7.17 5.37 -21.76
C ALA A 66 6.46 6.72 -21.75
N VAL A 67 5.77 7.08 -22.84
CA VAL A 67 4.95 8.30 -22.95
C VAL A 67 3.86 8.33 -21.87
N GLU A 68 3.12 7.23 -21.73
CA GLU A 68 2.06 7.10 -20.73
C GLU A 68 2.62 7.24 -19.31
N TYR A 69 3.67 6.50 -18.96
CA TYR A 69 4.27 6.53 -17.62
C TYR A 69 4.83 7.92 -17.27
N LEU A 70 5.57 8.54 -18.18
CA LEU A 70 6.12 9.90 -17.97
C LEU A 70 5.02 10.95 -17.84
N SER A 71 3.86 10.76 -18.48
CA SER A 71 2.71 11.63 -18.31
C SER A 71 2.12 11.57 -16.89
N TYR A 72 2.00 10.37 -16.30
CA TYR A 72 1.60 10.20 -14.90
C TYR A 72 2.63 10.81 -13.95
N LEU A 73 3.92 10.57 -14.16
CA LEU A 73 5.00 11.18 -13.37
C LEU A 73 4.99 12.71 -13.44
N ARG A 74 4.65 13.28 -14.60
CA ARG A 74 4.52 14.73 -14.74
C ARG A 74 3.33 15.27 -13.95
N ARG A 75 2.19 14.60 -13.97
CA ARG A 75 0.98 15.03 -13.23
C ARG A 75 1.16 14.97 -11.73
N THR A 76 1.80 13.92 -11.20
CA THR A 76 2.10 13.83 -9.76
C THR A 76 3.01 14.97 -9.28
N ARG A 77 3.99 15.38 -10.10
CA ARG A 77 4.84 16.55 -9.80
C ARG A 77 4.08 17.88 -9.75
N LEU A 78 2.95 17.98 -10.43
CA LEU A 78 2.09 19.16 -10.41
C LEU A 78 1.12 19.15 -9.21
N MET A 79 1.28 18.20 -8.29
CA MET A 79 0.52 18.07 -7.03
C MET A 79 -0.99 17.95 -7.24
N GLU A 80 -1.41 17.27 -8.31
CA GLU A 80 -2.79 16.81 -8.42
C GLU A 80 -2.91 15.53 -7.56
N ASP A 81 -3.34 15.66 -6.30
CA ASP A 81 -3.34 14.58 -5.27
C ASP A 81 -3.96 13.27 -5.78
N SER A 82 -5.02 13.35 -6.59
CA SER A 82 -5.69 12.19 -7.18
C SER A 82 -4.79 11.30 -8.04
N PHE A 83 -3.63 11.79 -8.51
CA PHE A 83 -2.76 11.05 -9.42
C PHE A 83 -1.67 10.25 -8.71
N VAL A 84 -1.42 10.47 -7.41
CA VAL A 84 -0.38 9.71 -6.67
C VAL A 84 -0.75 8.24 -6.61
N ILE A 85 -2.03 7.94 -6.35
CA ILE A 85 -2.57 6.59 -6.29
C ILE A 85 -2.45 5.90 -7.66
N ASP A 86 -2.89 6.58 -8.73
CA ASP A 86 -2.80 6.04 -10.09
C ASP A 86 -1.36 5.83 -10.55
N PHE A 87 -0.47 6.77 -10.24
CA PHE A 87 0.95 6.67 -10.54
C PHE A 87 1.60 5.49 -9.79
N THR A 88 1.26 5.30 -8.52
CA THR A 88 1.74 4.17 -7.72
C THR A 88 1.26 2.85 -8.31
N ALA A 89 -0.02 2.74 -8.66
CA ALA A 89 -0.56 1.56 -9.32
C ALA A 89 0.11 1.29 -10.69
N LYS A 90 0.37 2.34 -11.48
CA LYS A 90 1.08 2.22 -12.76
C LYS A 90 2.54 1.79 -12.57
N THR A 91 3.21 2.28 -11.53
CA THR A 91 4.57 1.88 -11.18
C THR A 91 4.64 0.40 -10.83
N LEU A 92 3.72 -0.09 -9.99
CA LEU A 92 3.65 -1.51 -9.66
C LEU A 92 3.39 -2.38 -10.91
N LYS A 93 2.53 -1.92 -11.84
CA LYS A 93 2.31 -2.61 -13.13
C LYS A 93 3.57 -2.63 -14.00
N LEU A 94 4.26 -1.49 -14.11
CA LEU A 94 5.50 -1.37 -14.89
C LEU A 94 6.59 -2.32 -14.36
N LEU A 95 6.64 -2.51 -13.04
CA LEU A 95 7.58 -3.41 -12.38
C LEU A 95 7.15 -4.89 -12.39
N GLY A 96 6.04 -5.23 -13.07
CA GLY A 96 5.57 -6.61 -13.21
C GLY A 96 4.84 -7.18 -11.98
N TYR A 97 4.42 -6.35 -11.02
CA TYR A 97 3.68 -6.82 -9.84
C TYR A 97 2.23 -7.22 -10.16
N ASN A 98 1.74 -7.09 -11.40
CA ASN A 98 0.40 -7.56 -11.79
C ASN A 98 0.42 -8.87 -12.60
N GLU A 99 1.45 -9.70 -12.39
CA GLU A 99 1.62 -10.99 -13.08
C GLU A 99 1.37 -12.19 -12.14
N ARG A 100 1.28 -13.41 -12.69
CA ARG A 100 1.26 -14.67 -11.89
C ARG A 100 0.23 -14.67 -10.74
N CYS A 101 -1.00 -14.30 -11.07
CA CYS A 101 -2.14 -14.26 -10.15
C CYS A 101 -2.08 -13.14 -9.09
N THR A 102 -1.25 -12.12 -9.26
CA THR A 102 -1.34 -10.89 -8.46
C THR A 102 -2.10 -9.80 -9.21
N THR A 103 -2.99 -9.12 -8.50
CA THR A 103 -3.78 -8.00 -9.00
C THR A 103 -3.51 -6.79 -8.14
N ILE A 104 -3.25 -5.66 -8.78
CA ILE A 104 -3.16 -4.36 -8.10
C ILE A 104 -4.57 -3.81 -8.00
N ALA A 105 -5.02 -3.54 -6.78
CA ALA A 105 -6.29 -2.88 -6.51
C ALA A 105 -6.05 -1.48 -5.94
N THR A 106 -6.87 -0.52 -6.34
CA THR A 106 -6.89 0.84 -5.79
C THR A 106 -8.14 1.02 -4.93
N HIS A 107 -8.04 1.82 -3.86
CA HIS A 107 -9.13 2.08 -2.92
C HIS A 107 -9.81 0.82 -2.37
N TYR A 108 -9.02 -0.18 -2.00
CA TYR A 108 -9.52 -1.48 -1.55
C TYR A 108 -9.88 -1.44 -0.07
N ASN A 109 -11.16 -1.72 0.25
CA ASN A 109 -11.63 -1.79 1.63
C ASN A 109 -11.38 -3.19 2.22
N ILE A 110 -10.37 -3.30 3.10
CA ILE A 110 -10.04 -4.55 3.77
C ILE A 110 -10.93 -4.67 5.03
N PRO A 111 -11.71 -5.76 5.21
CA PRO A 111 -12.48 -5.97 6.44
C PRO A 111 -11.57 -5.98 7.67
N LEU A 112 -11.96 -5.25 8.71
CA LEU A 112 -11.21 -5.14 9.98
C LEU A 112 -12.12 -5.54 11.12
N THR A 113 -11.73 -6.57 11.87
CA THR A 113 -12.38 -6.93 13.14
C THR A 113 -11.60 -6.30 14.29
N ILE A 114 -12.25 -5.41 15.03
CA ILE A 114 -11.62 -4.68 16.15
C ILE A 114 -12.59 -4.53 17.30
N ALA A 115 -12.09 -4.74 18.53
CA ALA A 115 -12.90 -4.69 19.76
C ALA A 115 -14.17 -5.57 19.69
N GLY A 116 -14.10 -6.68 18.96
CA GLY A 116 -15.23 -7.60 18.75
C GLY A 116 -16.23 -7.17 17.67
N ASP A 117 -16.05 -6.00 17.04
CA ASP A 117 -16.87 -5.54 15.92
C ASP A 117 -16.20 -5.88 14.58
N GLY A 118 -16.87 -6.73 13.79
CA GLY A 118 -16.45 -7.13 12.44
C GLY A 118 -16.98 -6.25 11.30
N LYS A 119 -17.65 -5.13 11.62
CA LYS A 119 -18.21 -4.21 10.62
C LYS A 119 -17.26 -3.08 10.22
N CYS A 120 -16.10 -2.97 10.87
CA CYS A 120 -15.09 -1.99 10.52
C CYS A 120 -14.35 -2.42 9.25
N ALA A 121 -13.70 -1.46 8.60
CA ALA A 121 -12.81 -1.70 7.47
C ALA A 121 -11.56 -0.85 7.62
N ALA A 122 -10.45 -1.28 7.04
CA ALA A 122 -9.26 -0.48 6.85
C ALA A 122 -9.06 -0.29 5.34
N PRO A 123 -9.34 0.92 4.80
CA PRO A 123 -9.11 1.18 3.38
C PRO A 123 -7.61 1.23 3.08
N ALA A 124 -7.22 0.61 1.97
CA ALA A 124 -5.91 0.74 1.34
C ALA A 124 -6.03 1.58 0.07
N ASP A 125 -5.12 2.53 -0.15
CA ASP A 125 -5.15 3.35 -1.36
C ASP A 125 -4.64 2.56 -2.57
N VAL A 126 -3.60 1.76 -2.36
CA VAL A 126 -3.15 0.72 -3.30
C VAL A 126 -2.85 -0.56 -2.53
N CYS A 127 -3.26 -1.71 -3.03
CA CYS A 127 -2.86 -2.99 -2.46
C CYS A 127 -2.54 -4.03 -3.55
N LEU A 128 -1.72 -5.00 -3.17
CA LEU A 128 -1.40 -6.16 -4.00
C LEU A 128 -2.17 -7.38 -3.49
N ILE A 129 -3.02 -7.95 -4.33
CA ILE A 129 -3.86 -9.10 -3.99
C ILE A 129 -3.37 -10.31 -4.77
N HIS A 130 -2.98 -11.38 -4.09
CA HIS A 130 -2.58 -12.66 -4.68
C HIS A 130 -3.72 -13.68 -4.65
N ASN A 131 -3.88 -14.42 -5.75
CA ASN A 131 -4.94 -15.42 -5.96
C ASN A 131 -6.34 -14.88 -5.60
N SER A 132 -6.58 -13.59 -5.89
CA SER A 132 -7.82 -12.85 -5.61
C SER A 132 -8.23 -12.70 -4.15
N ASN A 133 -7.49 -13.29 -3.20
CA ASN A 133 -7.96 -13.46 -1.81
C ASN A 133 -6.92 -13.11 -0.74
N PHE A 134 -5.62 -13.00 -1.09
CA PHE A 134 -4.56 -12.71 -0.13
C PHE A 134 -3.97 -11.32 -0.35
N VAL A 135 -3.97 -10.46 0.66
CA VAL A 135 -3.33 -9.14 0.59
C VAL A 135 -1.85 -9.26 0.97
N LEU A 136 -0.95 -8.93 0.05
CA LEU A 136 0.51 -9.04 0.24
C LEU A 136 1.20 -7.70 0.52
N LEU A 137 0.66 -6.61 -0.04
CA LEU A 137 1.17 -5.25 0.09
C LEU A 137 0.00 -4.31 0.33
N VAL A 138 0.19 -3.35 1.23
CA VAL A 138 -0.76 -2.26 1.47
C VAL A 138 -0.03 -0.94 1.44
N LEU A 139 -0.50 0.00 0.64
CA LEU A 139 0.03 1.36 0.57
C LEU A 139 -1.10 2.34 0.92
N ILE A 140 -0.76 3.30 1.77
CA ILE A 140 -1.62 4.43 2.13
C ILE A 140 -0.91 5.70 1.70
N GLU A 141 -1.64 6.59 1.04
CA GLU A 141 -1.13 7.91 0.69
C GLU A 141 -0.93 8.74 1.96
N ASP A 142 0.30 9.21 2.17
CA ASP A 142 0.59 10.17 3.24
C ASP A 142 0.19 11.57 2.79
N SER A 143 -1.07 11.94 3.04
CA SER A 143 -1.58 13.27 2.68
C SER A 143 -0.99 14.34 3.62
N PHE A 144 0.06 15.01 3.16
CA PHE A 144 0.64 16.20 3.82
C PHE A 144 -0.37 17.34 4.00
N LEU A 145 -1.48 17.33 3.26
CA LEU A 145 -2.55 18.33 3.35
C LEU A 145 -3.45 18.11 4.57
N THR A 146 -3.47 16.89 5.12
CA THR A 146 -4.14 16.64 6.39
C THR A 146 -3.22 17.12 7.51
N LEU A 147 -3.71 18.05 8.33
CA LEU A 147 -3.00 18.56 9.52
C LEU A 147 -2.67 17.45 10.55
N ARG A 148 -3.06 16.21 10.27
CA ARG A 148 -3.03 15.05 11.12
C ARG A 148 -2.22 13.96 10.44
N ASN A 149 -0.95 13.83 10.81
CA ASN A 149 -0.07 12.76 10.35
C ASN A 149 -0.46 11.43 11.02
N ASP A 150 -1.57 10.87 10.56
CA ASP A 150 -2.14 9.59 11.02
C ASP A 150 -1.82 8.44 10.06
N SER A 151 -1.14 8.70 8.95
CA SER A 151 -0.83 7.71 7.90
C SER A 151 -0.18 6.45 8.48
N ALA A 152 0.77 6.59 9.41
CA ALA A 152 1.37 5.46 10.10
C ALA A 152 0.33 4.59 10.85
N ALA A 153 -0.62 5.22 11.55
CA ALA A 153 -1.67 4.48 12.26
C ALA A 153 -2.65 3.80 11.30
N GLN A 154 -2.96 4.45 10.18
CA GLN A 154 -3.83 3.92 9.13
C GLN A 154 -3.18 2.74 8.39
N VAL A 155 -1.89 2.84 8.06
CA VAL A 155 -1.09 1.75 7.47
C VAL A 155 -1.07 0.54 8.40
N ILE A 156 -0.82 0.76 9.70
CA ILE A 156 -0.85 -0.31 10.71
C ILE A 156 -2.23 -0.95 10.79
N ALA A 157 -3.31 -0.16 10.79
CA ALA A 157 -4.68 -0.68 10.79
C ALA A 157 -4.95 -1.56 9.57
N ALA A 158 -4.48 -1.14 8.39
CA ALA A 158 -4.64 -1.88 7.15
C ALA A 158 -3.79 -3.15 7.09
N ALA A 159 -2.58 -3.14 7.66
CA ALA A 159 -1.76 -4.33 7.84
C ALA A 159 -2.42 -5.35 8.79
N ILE A 160 -3.02 -4.89 9.90
CA ILE A 160 -3.79 -5.76 10.81
C ILE A 160 -5.00 -6.36 10.08
N ALA A 161 -5.75 -5.55 9.33
CA ALA A 161 -6.89 -6.01 8.55
C ALA A 161 -6.49 -7.05 7.50
N ALA A 162 -5.39 -6.82 6.78
CA ALA A 162 -4.84 -7.76 5.81
C ALA A 162 -4.43 -9.08 6.48
N PHE A 163 -3.80 -9.03 7.65
CA PHE A 163 -3.44 -10.23 8.42
C PHE A 163 -4.68 -11.04 8.81
N GLN A 164 -5.73 -10.38 9.32
CA GLN A 164 -7.00 -11.02 9.69
C GLN A 164 -7.66 -11.66 8.48
N LEU A 165 -7.77 -10.93 7.37
CA LEU A 165 -8.36 -11.43 6.12
C LEU A 165 -7.59 -12.65 5.61
N ASN A 166 -6.25 -12.55 5.53
CA ASN A 166 -5.41 -13.63 5.05
C ASN A 166 -5.50 -14.87 5.95
N SER A 167 -5.54 -14.68 7.27
CA SER A 167 -5.68 -15.79 8.23
C SER A 167 -7.02 -16.49 8.06
N GLY A 168 -8.12 -15.75 7.94
CA GLY A 168 -9.44 -16.32 7.64
C GLY A 168 -9.46 -17.09 6.31
N LYS A 169 -8.81 -16.57 5.27
CA LYS A 169 -8.70 -17.27 3.97
C LYS A 169 -7.85 -18.53 4.03
N ARG A 170 -6.88 -18.61 4.94
CA ARG A 170 -6.13 -19.85 5.20
C ARG A 170 -7.03 -20.89 5.85
N GLU A 171 -7.83 -20.51 6.84
CA GLU A 171 -8.79 -21.41 7.49
C GLU A 171 -9.84 -21.92 6.52
N ASP A 172 -10.39 -21.05 5.66
CA ASP A 172 -11.29 -21.43 4.55
C ASP A 172 -10.68 -22.52 3.65
N HIS A 173 -9.35 -22.52 3.50
CA HIS A 173 -8.58 -23.48 2.72
C HIS A 173 -8.00 -24.63 3.57
N THR A 174 -8.43 -24.81 4.81
CA THR A 174 -7.94 -25.83 5.76
C THR A 174 -6.44 -25.73 6.07
N LEU A 175 -5.84 -24.57 5.84
CA LEU A 175 -4.47 -24.26 6.20
C LEU A 175 -4.44 -23.70 7.62
N GLN A 176 -3.38 -24.00 8.38
CA GLN A 176 -3.22 -23.41 9.70
C GLN A 176 -3.06 -21.88 9.62
N PRO A 177 -3.71 -21.13 10.53
CA PRO A 177 -3.44 -19.71 10.72
C PRO A 177 -1.95 -19.49 10.97
N LEU A 178 -1.45 -18.32 10.56
CA LEU A 178 -0.08 -17.93 10.86
C LEU A 178 -0.07 -17.16 12.19
N ASP A 179 0.83 -17.52 13.10
CA ASP A 179 1.07 -16.73 14.31
C ASP A 179 1.68 -15.35 13.97
N THR A 180 2.42 -15.29 12.86
CA THR A 180 3.08 -14.07 12.35
C THR A 180 3.03 -14.01 10.83
N MET A 181 2.81 -12.82 10.27
CA MET A 181 2.84 -12.58 8.83
C MET A 181 3.58 -11.28 8.53
N THR A 182 4.38 -11.29 7.47
CA THR A 182 4.95 -10.05 6.89
C THR A 182 3.99 -9.54 5.83
N ILE A 183 3.50 -8.32 6.03
CA ILE A 183 2.73 -7.55 5.05
C ILE A 183 3.58 -6.34 4.74
N LEU A 184 3.95 -6.18 3.47
CA LEU A 184 4.73 -5.03 3.06
C LEU A 184 3.82 -3.79 3.12
N ALA A 185 4.31 -2.71 3.72
CA ALA A 185 3.55 -1.49 3.90
C ALA A 185 4.43 -0.25 4.02
#